data_AF-A0A135WFQ1-F1
#
_entry.id   AF-A0A135WFQ1-F1
#
_cell.length_a   1.000
_cell.length_b   1.000
_cell.length_c   1.000
_cell.angle_alpha   90.00
_cell.angle_beta   90.00
_cell.angle_gamma   90.00
#
_symmetry.space_group_name_H-M   'P 1'
#
loop_
_entity.id
_entity.type
_entity.pdbx_description
1 polymer ?
#
loop_
_entity_poly.entity_id
_entity_poly.type
_entity_poly.pdbx_seq_one_letter_code
_entity_poly.pdbx_strand_id
1 'polypeptide(L)'
;MNNLKNTNLFRLHFITSIIFLLILYGINVILMYNSGSDWELNKRAFNPLEQLETLLFAFVWSLGKFGYAVLLAILLLMYSCILWVLRKFL
;
A
#
# COMPACT_ATOMS: atom_id res chain seq x y z
N MET A 1 15.92 24.38 -17.69
CA MET A 1 16.02 22.90 -17.71
C MET A 1 15.70 22.22 -16.38
N ASN A 2 15.91 22.84 -15.20
CA ASN A 2 15.59 22.20 -13.91
C ASN A 2 14.09 22.00 -13.65
N ASN A 3 13.21 22.89 -14.13
CA ASN A 3 11.75 22.75 -13.91
C ASN A 3 11.13 21.54 -14.59
N LEU A 4 11.55 21.20 -15.83
CA LEU A 4 11.03 20.04 -16.57
C LEU A 4 11.43 18.70 -15.91
N LYS A 5 12.64 18.63 -15.35
CA LYS A 5 13.14 17.44 -14.65
C LYS A 5 12.42 17.24 -13.30
N ASN A 6 12.14 18.32 -12.58
CA ASN A 6 11.37 18.29 -11.34
C ASN A 6 9.91 17.90 -11.55
N THR A 7 9.26 18.40 -12.62
CA THR A 7 7.87 18.01 -12.92
C THR A 7 7.74 16.52 -13.26
N ASN A 8 8.73 15.94 -13.94
CA ASN A 8 8.73 14.51 -14.24
C ASN A 8 8.98 13.65 -12.99
N LEU A 9 9.87 14.09 -12.10
CA LEU A 9 10.11 13.42 -10.82
C LEU A 9 8.85 13.45 -9.92
N PHE A 10 8.19 14.60 -9.82
CA PHE A 10 6.96 14.75 -9.07
C PHE A 10 5.85 13.85 -9.63
N ARG A 11 5.63 13.87 -10.95
CA ARG A 11 4.64 13.02 -11.62
C ARG A 11 4.92 11.53 -11.37
N LEU A 12 6.17 11.11 -11.44
CA LEU A 12 6.57 9.74 -11.17
C LEU A 12 6.21 9.32 -9.73
N HIS A 13 6.57 10.12 -8.72
CA HIS A 13 6.22 9.83 -7.34
C HIS A 13 4.72 9.86 -7.09
N PHE A 14 3.99 10.79 -7.72
CA PHE A 14 2.54 10.86 -7.62
C PHE A 14 1.87 9.59 -8.16
N ILE A 15 2.25 9.14 -9.36
CA ILE A 15 1.75 7.89 -9.96
C ILE A 15 2.13 6.68 -9.11
N THR A 16 3.37 6.64 -8.60
CA THR A 16 3.84 5.56 -7.72
C THR A 16 2.96 5.45 -6.47
N SER A 17 2.64 6.59 -5.83
CA SER A 17 1.77 6.62 -4.65
C SER A 17 0.35 6.17 -4.97
N ILE A 18 -0.20 6.54 -6.13
CA ILE A 18 -1.54 6.07 -6.56
C ILE A 18 -1.54 4.54 -6.73
N ILE A 19 -0.57 3.98 -7.45
CA ILE A 19 -0.49 2.54 -7.68
C ILE A 19 -0.27 1.79 -6.36
N PHE A 20 0.59 2.30 -5.49
CA PHE A 20 0.84 1.73 -4.17
C PHE A 20 -0.43 1.66 -3.32
N LEU A 21 -1.20 2.75 -3.28
CA LEU A 21 -2.49 2.79 -2.58
C LEU A 21 -3.50 1.83 -3.20
N LEU A 22 -3.57 1.73 -4.54
CA LEU A 22 -4.46 0.79 -5.22
C LEU A 22 -4.11 -0.68 -4.91
N ILE A 23 -2.81 -1.02 -4.80
CA ILE A 23 -2.37 -2.37 -4.42
C ILE A 23 -2.76 -2.68 -2.97
N LEU A 24 -2.51 -1.75 -2.04
CA LEU A 24 -2.93 -1.92 -0.65
C LEU A 24 -4.45 -2.09 -0.54
N TYR A 25 -5.20 -1.35 -1.35
CA TYR A 25 -6.66 -1.48 -1.43
C TYR A 25 -7.07 -2.84 -1.96
N GLY A 26 -6.43 -3.32 -3.04
CA GLY A 26 -6.68 -4.64 -3.62
C GLY A 26 -6.40 -5.78 -2.63
N ILE A 27 -5.31 -5.71 -1.87
CA ILE A 27 -4.99 -6.71 -0.83
C ILE A 27 -6.10 -6.78 0.23
N ASN A 28 -6.58 -5.62 0.71
CA ASN A 28 -7.67 -5.57 1.68
C ASN A 28 -8.99 -6.12 1.12
N VAL A 29 -9.32 -5.79 -0.13
CA VAL A 29 -10.52 -6.34 -0.81
C VAL A 29 -10.44 -7.87 -0.91
N ILE A 30 -9.27 -8.43 -1.20
CA ILE A 30 -9.07 -9.89 -1.27
C ILE A 30 -9.22 -10.53 0.12
N LEU A 31 -8.63 -9.93 1.16
CA LEU A 31 -8.80 -10.40 2.54
C LEU A 31 -10.28 -10.36 2.95
N MET A 32 -11.00 -9.31 2.56
CA MET A 32 -12.42 -9.12 2.82
C MET A 32 -13.32 -10.11 2.07
N TYR A 33 -13.03 -10.40 0.79
CA TYR A 33 -13.77 -11.39 0.01
C TYR A 33 -13.71 -12.78 0.66
N ASN A 34 -12.57 -13.10 1.28
CA ASN A 34 -12.36 -14.38 1.95
C ASN A 34 -12.94 -14.45 3.37
N SER A 35 -13.26 -13.33 4.02
CA SER A 35 -13.79 -13.30 5.40
C SER A 35 -15.30 -13.44 5.50
N GLY A 36 -16.01 -13.34 4.36
CA GLY A 36 -17.41 -13.75 4.24
C GLY A 36 -18.41 -13.11 5.22
N SER A 37 -18.56 -11.77 5.25
CA SER A 37 -19.84 -11.07 5.56
C SER A 37 -19.69 -9.56 5.85
N ASP A 38 -20.84 -8.88 5.73
CA ASP A 38 -21.27 -7.56 6.20
C ASP A 38 -20.82 -6.26 5.50
N TRP A 39 -21.80 -5.61 4.87
CA TRP A 39 -21.68 -4.30 4.20
C TRP A 39 -21.22 -3.16 5.13
N GLU A 40 -21.50 -3.24 6.43
CA GLU A 40 -21.01 -2.25 7.41
C GLU A 40 -19.53 -2.43 7.77
N LEU A 41 -19.03 -3.67 7.83
CA LEU A 41 -17.60 -3.99 7.89
C LEU A 41 -16.89 -3.56 6.59
N ASN A 42 -17.57 -3.67 5.44
CA ASN A 42 -17.02 -3.26 4.15
C ASN A 42 -16.72 -1.76 4.09
N LYS A 43 -17.52 -0.89 4.72
CA LYS A 43 -17.25 0.55 4.74
C LYS A 43 -15.97 0.89 5.50
N ARG A 44 -15.72 0.17 6.60
CA ARG A 44 -14.50 0.27 7.41
C ARG A 44 -13.28 -0.24 6.66
N ALA A 45 -13.44 -1.32 5.89
CA ALA A 45 -12.41 -1.83 4.99
C ALA A 45 -12.01 -0.85 3.88
N PHE A 46 -12.78 0.22 3.62
CA PHE A 46 -12.42 1.29 2.67
C PHE A 46 -11.80 2.52 3.34
N ASN A 47 -11.69 2.55 4.66
CA ASN A 47 -10.98 3.59 5.39
C ASN A 47 -9.47 3.28 5.40
N PRO A 48 -8.62 4.12 4.79
CA PRO A 48 -7.18 3.84 4.67
C PRO A 48 -6.46 3.73 6.02
N LEU A 49 -6.96 4.37 7.08
CA LEU A 49 -6.41 4.22 8.43
C LEU A 49 -6.70 2.84 9.00
N GLU A 50 -7.95 2.38 8.88
CA GLU A 50 -8.38 1.05 9.37
C GLU A 50 -7.74 -0.09 8.54
N GLN A 51 -7.45 0.14 7.25
CA GLN A 51 -6.70 -0.78 6.41
C GLN A 51 -5.26 -0.99 6.91
N LEU A 52 -4.58 0.11 7.27
CA LEU A 52 -3.23 0.03 7.82
C LEU A 52 -3.24 -0.66 9.19
N GLU A 53 -4.21 -0.36 10.03
CA GLU A 53 -4.40 -1.00 11.33
C GLU A 53 -4.67 -2.51 11.19
N THR A 54 -5.45 -2.93 10.21
CA THR A 54 -5.74 -4.35 9.95
C THR A 54 -4.48 -5.11 9.53
N LEU A 55 -3.68 -4.54 8.63
CA LEU A 55 -2.38 -5.09 8.24
C LEU A 55 -1.40 -5.12 9.43
N LEU A 56 -1.31 -4.03 10.18
CA LEU A 56 -0.51 -3.95 11.40
C LEU A 56 -0.92 -5.04 12.39
N PHE A 57 -2.21 -5.18 12.65
CA PHE A 57 -2.75 -6.20 13.54
C PHE A 57 -2.39 -7.61 13.06
N ALA A 58 -2.58 -7.93 11.79
CA ALA A 58 -2.27 -9.25 11.24
C ALA A 58 -0.77 -9.59 11.37
N PHE A 59 0.11 -8.64 11.06
CA PHE A 59 1.56 -8.84 11.15
C PHE A 59 2.06 -8.92 12.59
N VAL A 60 1.52 -8.08 13.49
CA VAL A 60 1.87 -8.07 14.90
C VAL A 60 1.35 -9.32 15.61
N TRP A 61 0.15 -9.78 15.24
CA TRP A 61 -0.41 -11.04 15.73
C TRP A 61 0.47 -12.23 15.37
N SER A 62 0.99 -12.26 14.13
CA SER A 62 1.82 -13.36 13.62
C SER A 62 3.26 -13.35 14.16
N LEU A 63 3.90 -12.17 14.21
CA LEU A 63 5.35 -12.04 14.45
C LEU A 63 5.69 -11.23 15.71
N GLY A 64 4.70 -10.86 16.52
CA GLY A 64 4.87 -9.99 17.67
C GLY A 64 5.46 -8.63 17.29
N LYS A 65 6.39 -8.11 18.10
CA LYS A 65 7.05 -6.81 17.85
C LYS A 65 7.83 -6.76 16.53
N PHE A 66 8.28 -7.90 16.02
CA PHE A 66 8.95 -7.96 14.72
C PHE A 66 7.99 -7.73 13.55
N GLY A 67 6.68 -7.94 13.75
CA GLY A 67 5.65 -7.69 12.75
C GLY A 67 5.66 -6.25 12.22
N TYR A 68 5.89 -5.26 13.10
CA TYR A 68 6.00 -3.85 12.71
C TYR A 68 7.18 -3.61 11.74
N ALA A 69 8.36 -4.16 12.06
CA ALA A 69 9.56 -3.98 11.27
C ALA A 69 9.46 -4.69 9.91
N VAL A 70 8.91 -5.91 9.91
CA VAL A 70 8.69 -6.70 8.69
C VAL A 70 7.66 -6.03 7.79
N LEU A 71 6.55 -5.55 8.33
CA LEU A 71 5.54 -4.82 7.56
C LEU A 71 6.14 -3.55 6.94
N LEU A 72 6.89 -2.77 7.71
CA LEU A 72 7.56 -1.57 7.20
C LEU A 72 8.52 -1.91 6.05
N ALA A 73 9.32 -2.97 6.20
CA ALA A 73 10.24 -3.41 5.14
C ALA A 73 9.49 -3.81 3.87
N ILE A 74 8.38 -4.55 3.99
CA ILE A 74 7.55 -4.95 2.85
C ILE A 74 6.94 -3.73 2.15
N LEU A 75 6.42 -2.76 2.90
CA LEU A 75 5.83 -1.53 2.33
C LEU A 75 6.89 -0.71 1.56
N LEU A 76 8.08 -0.56 2.12
CA LEU A 76 9.19 0.14 1.46
C LEU A 76 9.66 -0.59 0.19
N LEU A 77 9.78 -1.92 0.25
CA LEU A 77 10.14 -2.74 -0.91
C LEU A 77 9.08 -2.67 -2.01
N MET A 78 7.80 -2.71 -1.64
CA MET A 78 6.69 -2.58 -2.58
C MET A 78 6.71 -1.22 -3.28
N TYR A 79 6.85 -0.13 -2.52
CA TYR A 79 6.96 1.22 -3.09
C TYR A 79 8.17 1.33 -4.02
N SER A 80 9.33 0.83 -3.60
CA SER A 80 10.57 0.84 -4.39
C SER A 80 10.45 0.03 -5.67
N CYS A 81 9.77 -1.12 -5.62
CA CYS A 81 9.49 -1.97 -6.77
C CYS A 81 8.61 -1.25 -7.80
N ILE A 82 7.50 -0.64 -7.36
CA ILE A 82 6.62 0.15 -8.24
C ILE A 82 7.39 1.29 -8.89
N LEU A 83 8.19 2.03 -8.11
CA LEU A 83 9.01 3.12 -8.62
C LEU A 83 10.01 2.63 -9.68
N TRP A 84 10.67 1.49 -9.42
CA TRP A 84 11.62 0.88 -10.35
C TRP A 84 10.95 0.44 -11.65
N VAL A 85 9.79 -0.22 -11.56
CA VAL A 85 8.97 -0.61 -12.72
C VAL A 85 8.59 0.64 -13.52
N LEU A 86 7.99 1.65 -12.89
CA LEU A 86 7.56 2.87 -13.58
C LEU A 86 8.72 3.63 -14.24
N ARG A 87 9.90 3.69 -13.61
CA ARG A 87 11.10 4.28 -14.22
C ARG A 87 11.57 3.59 -15.49
N LYS A 88 11.22 2.32 -15.68
CA LYS A 88 11.53 1.57 -16.91
C LYS A 88 10.55 1.90 -18.04
N PHE A 89 9.35 2.36 -17.71
CA PHE A 89 8.26 2.58 -18.66
C PHE A 89 7.97 4.07 -18.97
N LEU A 90 8.36 5.00 -18.10
CA LEU A 90 8.20 6.46 -18.23
C LEU A 90 9.54 7.16 -18.43
#